data_AF-M1CX76-F1
#
_entry.id   AF-M1CX76-F1
#
_cell.length_a   1.000
_cell.length_b   1.000
_cell.length_c   1.000
_cell.angle_alpha   90.00
_cell.angle_beta   90.00
_cell.angle_gamma   90.00
#
_symmetry.space_group_name_H-M   'P 1'
#
loop_
_entity.id
_entity.type
_entity.pdbx_description
1 polymer ?
#
loop_
_entity_poly.entity_id
_entity_poly.type
_entity_poly.pdbx_seq_one_letter_code
_entity_poly.pdbx_strand_id
1 'polypeptide(L)'
;MDEIPCSHAWAVLKKKHFDVGPYCYDMYKPSNLLDTYIIPITPLPGQNEWNVPGYIKDDIVRHPKHKKLLGRPSKKYRDKAYNELYGKKSKNSCSTCGFKGHNRRSYRNGPCIV
;
A
#
# COMPACT_ATOMS: atom_id res chain seq x y z
N MET A 1 -1.01 -17.22 7.12
CA MET A 1 -2.04 -17.64 8.09
C MET A 1 -2.96 -16.46 8.21
N ASP A 2 -4.08 -16.49 7.51
CA ASP A 2 -4.97 -15.33 7.42
C ASP A 2 -5.87 -15.33 8.66
N GLU A 3 -5.58 -14.46 9.63
CA GLU A 3 -6.27 -14.37 10.93
C GLU A 3 -7.70 -13.83 10.82
N ILE A 4 -8.02 -13.19 9.69
CA ILE A 4 -9.35 -12.71 9.32
C ILE A 4 -9.69 -13.29 7.94
N PRO A 5 -10.91 -13.80 7.72
CA PRO A 5 -11.30 -14.32 6.42
C PRO A 5 -11.14 -13.26 5.33
N CYS A 6 -10.52 -13.64 4.22
CA CYS A 6 -10.38 -12.75 3.07
C CYS A 6 -11.77 -12.35 2.51
N SER A 7 -11.81 -11.30 1.69
CA SER A 7 -13.06 -10.81 1.09
C SER A 7 -13.84 -11.89 0.33
N HIS A 8 -13.15 -12.83 -0.33
CA HIS A 8 -13.77 -13.96 -1.01
C HIS A 8 -14.40 -14.95 -0.04
N ALA A 9 -13.70 -15.31 1.03
CA ALA A 9 -14.22 -16.19 2.08
C ALA A 9 -15.45 -15.56 2.75
N TRP A 10 -15.38 -14.27 3.07
CA TRP A 10 -16.50 -13.50 3.62
C TRP A 10 -17.74 -13.54 2.71
N ALA A 11 -17.56 -13.35 1.41
CA ALA A 11 -18.65 -13.40 0.43
C ALA A 11 -19.31 -14.79 0.37
N VAL A 12 -18.53 -15.87 0.45
CA VAL A 12 -19.04 -17.25 0.48
C VAL A 12 -19.81 -17.54 1.75
N LEU A 13 -19.28 -17.14 2.92
CA LEU A 13 -19.94 -17.31 4.21
C LEU A 13 -21.29 -16.60 4.24
N LYS A 14 -21.32 -15.34 3.76
CA LYS A 14 -22.55 -14.56 3.65
C LYS A 14 -23.56 -15.20 2.68
N LYS A 15 -23.11 -15.69 1.53
CA LYS A 15 -23.97 -16.37 0.54
C LYS A 15 -24.61 -17.64 1.08
N LYS A 16 -23.92 -18.33 1.99
CA LYS A 16 -24.40 -19.58 2.62
C LYS A 16 -25.12 -19.37 3.95
N HIS A 17 -25.34 -18.12 4.37
CA HIS A 17 -25.94 -17.78 5.67
C HIS A 17 -25.21 -18.40 6.87
N PHE A 18 -23.89 -18.58 6.76
CA PHE A 18 -23.08 -19.01 7.89
C PHE A 18 -22.74 -17.85 8.80
N ASP A 19 -22.63 -18.14 10.10
CA ASP A 19 -22.04 -17.22 11.05
C ASP A 19 -20.56 -17.03 10.71
N VAL A 20 -20.10 -15.78 10.72
CA VAL A 20 -18.72 -15.42 10.39
C VAL A 20 -17.83 -15.44 11.64
N GLY A 21 -18.42 -15.33 12.83
CA GLY A 21 -17.71 -15.30 14.11
C GLY A 21 -16.70 -16.46 14.31
N PRO A 22 -17.06 -17.72 14.03
CA PRO A 22 -16.15 -18.87 14.17
C PRO A 22 -15.00 -18.88 13.16
N TYR A 23 -15.09 -18.11 12.08
CA TYR A 23 -14.07 -18.06 11.03
C TYR A 23 -13.06 -16.92 11.23
N CYS A 24 -13.32 -16.01 12.17
CA CYS A 24 -12.37 -14.99 12.60
C CYS A 24 -11.54 -15.51 13.78
N TYR A 25 -10.24 -15.22 13.78
CA TYR A 25 -9.37 -15.53 14.91
C TYR A 25 -9.80 -14.75 16.17
N ASP A 26 -9.64 -15.38 17.33
CA ASP A 26 -10.17 -14.86 18.60
C ASP A 26 -9.67 -13.44 18.94
N MET A 27 -8.43 -13.09 18.58
CA MET A 27 -7.87 -11.74 18.81
C MET A 27 -8.68 -10.63 18.16
N TYR A 28 -9.36 -10.90 17.04
CA TYR A 28 -10.15 -9.91 16.31
C TYR A 28 -11.63 -9.93 16.68
N LYS A 29 -12.04 -10.75 17.67
CA LYS A 29 -13.39 -10.68 18.21
C LYS A 29 -13.59 -9.34 18.93
N PRO A 30 -14.79 -8.74 18.86
CA PRO A 30 -15.05 -7.45 19.49
C PRO A 30 -14.66 -7.39 20.98
N SER A 31 -14.92 -8.45 21.75
CA SER A 31 -14.51 -8.56 23.16
C SER A 31 -13.00 -8.40 23.33
N ASN A 32 -12.21 -9.19 22.61
CA ASN A 32 -10.76 -9.21 22.73
C ASN A 32 -10.14 -7.91 22.23
N LEU A 33 -10.72 -7.31 21.19
CA LEU A 33 -10.31 -6.01 20.69
C LEU A 33 -10.55 -4.92 21.75
N LEU A 34 -11.74 -4.91 22.36
CA LEU A 34 -12.06 -3.98 23.44
C LEU A 34 -11.13 -4.16 24.65
N ASP A 35 -10.86 -5.41 25.04
CA ASP A 35 -9.94 -5.73 26.14
C ASP A 35 -8.51 -5.27 25.84
N THR A 36 -8.05 -5.41 24.60
CA THR A 36 -6.71 -4.97 24.17
C THR A 36 -6.57 -3.45 24.25
N TYR A 37 -7.63 -2.72 23.91
CA TYR A 37 -7.68 -1.26 23.92
C TYR A 37 -8.36 -0.69 25.18
N ILE A 38 -8.55 -1.49 26.22
CA ILE A 38 -9.21 -1.05 27.47
C ILE A 38 -8.38 -0.02 28.22
N ILE A 39 -7.06 -0.01 27.98
CA ILE A 39 -6.15 0.94 28.60
C ILE A 39 -6.52 2.34 28.12
N PRO A 40 -6.94 3.24 29.04
CA PRO A 40 -7.32 4.59 28.64
C PRO A 40 -6.10 5.30 28.07
N ILE A 41 -6.23 5.79 26.83
CA ILE A 41 -5.26 6.72 26.26
C ILE A 41 -5.54 8.06 26.94
N THR A 42 -4.69 8.43 27.89
CA THR A 42 -4.73 9.78 28.47
C THR A 42 -4.43 10.77 27.36
N PRO A 43 -5.30 11.76 27.10
CA PRO A 43 -5.02 12.78 26.11
C PRO A 43 -3.72 13.50 26.50
N LEU A 44 -2.93 13.87 25.50
CA LEU A 44 -1.78 14.75 25.73
C LEU A 44 -2.31 16.07 26.34
N PRO A 45 -1.70 16.56 27.43
CA PRO A 45 -2.09 17.83 28.02
C PRO A 45 -1.90 18.96 27.00
N GLY A 46 -2.54 20.12 27.22
CA GLY A 46 -2.38 21.26 26.31
C GLY A 46 -0.91 21.70 26.21
N GLN A 47 -0.53 22.37 25.11
CA GLN A 47 0.85 22.88 24.94
C GLN A 47 1.31 23.75 26.13
N ASN A 48 0.38 24.48 26.75
CA ASN A 48 0.64 25.34 27.90
C ASN A 48 0.98 24.56 29.19
N GLU A 49 0.62 23.29 29.26
CA GLU A 49 0.86 22.39 30.41
C GLU A 49 2.16 21.58 30.23
N TRP A 50 2.83 21.70 29.08
CA TRP A 50 4.06 20.97 28.81
C TRP A 50 5.24 21.57 29.57
N ASN A 51 5.88 20.77 30.43
CA ASN A 51 7.18 21.09 30.99
C ASN A 51 8.28 20.84 29.95
N VAL A 52 8.45 21.79 29.03
CA VAL A 52 9.51 21.75 28.02
C VAL A 52 10.82 22.29 28.64
N PRO A 53 11.89 21.48 28.75
CA PRO A 53 13.20 21.93 29.22
C PRO A 53 13.75 23.07 28.36
N GLY A 54 14.52 23.99 28.96
CA GLY A 54 15.09 25.15 28.27
C GLY A 54 15.88 24.77 27.01
N TYR A 55 16.71 23.72 27.08
CA TYR A 55 17.50 23.26 25.94
C TYR A 55 16.67 22.79 24.74
N ILE A 56 15.43 22.34 24.93
CA ILE A 56 14.51 21.98 23.84
C ILE A 56 13.85 23.24 23.26
N LYS A 57 13.56 24.24 24.10
CA LYS A 57 13.04 25.54 23.63
C LYS A 57 14.07 26.27 22.76
N ASP A 58 15.35 26.11 23.10
CA ASP A 58 16.47 26.69 22.36
C ASP A 58 16.90 25.83 21.15
N ASP A 59 16.41 24.59 21.04
CA ASP A 59 16.74 23.71 19.92
C ASP A 59 15.96 24.09 18.66
N ILE A 60 16.67 24.70 17.72
CA ILE A 60 16.12 25.02 16.41
C ILE A 60 16.19 23.75 15.55
N VAL A 61 15.07 23.02 15.47
CA VAL A 61 14.92 21.88 14.54
C VAL A 61 15.11 22.39 13.11
N ARG A 62 16.31 22.22 12.57
CA ARG A 62 16.62 22.59 11.19
C ARG A 62 15.98 21.59 10.25
N HIS A 63 15.28 22.11 9.25
CA HIS A 63 14.82 21.27 8.14
C HIS A 63 16.01 20.52 7.50
N PRO A 64 15.79 19.31 6.97
CA PRO A 64 16.80 18.64 6.17
C PRO A 64 17.33 19.59 5.09
N LYS A 65 18.66 19.73 4.98
CA LYS A 65 19.31 20.62 4.00
C LYS A 65 18.86 20.34 2.55
N HIS A 66 18.37 19.14 2.28
CA HIS A 66 17.94 18.70 0.96
C HIS A 66 16.42 18.84 0.81
N LYS A 67 15.98 19.70 -0.10
CA LYS A 67 14.60 19.70 -0.58
C LYS A 67 14.43 18.53 -1.55
N LYS A 68 13.52 17.61 -1.25
CA LYS A 68 13.10 16.59 -2.23
C LYS A 68 12.45 17.34 -3.40
N LEU A 69 13.04 17.26 -4.59
CA LEU A 69 12.44 17.83 -5.79
C LEU A 69 11.05 17.21 -6.01
N LEU A 70 10.07 18.04 -6.36
CA LEU A 70 8.74 17.58 -6.76
C LEU A 70 8.90 16.75 -8.04
N GLY A 71 8.57 15.46 -7.97
CA GLY A 71 8.63 14.55 -9.12
C GLY A 71 9.20 13.18 -8.77
N ARG A 72 9.00 12.22 -9.68
CA ARG A 72 9.63 10.90 -9.61
C ARG A 72 11.14 11.09 -9.81
N PRO A 73 12.01 10.59 -8.90
CA PRO A 73 13.45 10.64 -9.14
C PRO A 73 13.76 10.05 -10.51
N SER A 74 14.65 10.71 -11.25
CA SER A 74 14.95 10.26 -12.60
C SER A 74 15.39 8.80 -12.56
N LYS A 75 15.12 8.05 -13.63
CA LYS A 75 15.47 6.62 -13.72
C LYS A 75 16.97 6.35 -13.51
N LYS A 76 17.82 7.38 -13.63
CA LYS A 76 19.27 7.33 -13.39
C LYS A 76 19.63 7.43 -11.90
N TYR A 77 18.87 8.20 -11.11
CA TYR A 77 19.20 8.53 -9.72
C TYR A 77 18.32 7.81 -8.68
N ARG A 78 17.53 6.82 -9.09
CA ARG A 78 16.72 5.99 -8.20
C ARG A 78 17.27 4.57 -8.15
N ASP A 79 17.29 3.99 -6.97
CA ASP A 79 17.47 2.56 -6.79
C ASP A 79 16.37 1.80 -7.55
N LYS A 80 16.81 0.94 -8.45
CA LYS A 80 15.92 0.08 -9.23
C LYS A 80 15.52 -1.11 -8.38
N ALA A 81 14.23 -1.41 -8.34
CA ALA A 81 13.75 -2.63 -7.71
C ALA A 81 14.28 -3.87 -8.45
N TYR A 82 14.34 -5.03 -7.78
CA TYR A 82 14.79 -6.30 -8.37
C TYR A 82 14.14 -6.61 -9.72
N ASN A 83 12.82 -6.42 -9.84
CA ASN A 83 12.06 -6.64 -11.07
C ASN A 83 12.43 -5.64 -12.21
N GLU A 84 12.93 -4.45 -11.89
CA GLU A 84 13.39 -3.49 -12.90
C GLU A 84 14.79 -3.83 -13.43
N LEU A 85 15.61 -4.50 -12.60
CA LEU A 85 16.97 -4.93 -12.94
C LEU A 85 16.99 -6.28 -13.67
N TYR A 86 16.26 -7.26 -13.13
CA TYR A 86 16.32 -8.66 -13.54
C TYR A 86 15.00 -9.20 -14.09
N GLY A 87 13.92 -8.41 -14.03
CA GLY A 87 12.63 -8.83 -14.57
C GLY A 87 12.66 -8.91 -16.10
N LYS A 88 12.11 -10.00 -16.63
CA LYS A 88 11.88 -10.13 -18.07
C LYS A 88 10.87 -9.06 -18.51
N LYS A 89 11.33 -8.09 -19.31
CA LYS A 89 10.43 -7.13 -19.95
C LYS A 89 9.57 -7.88 -20.97
N SER A 90 8.27 -7.96 -20.72
CA SER A 90 7.35 -8.48 -21.72
C SER A 90 7.28 -7.51 -22.90
N LYS A 91 7.40 -8.03 -24.12
CA LYS A 91 7.03 -7.26 -25.31
C LYS A 91 5.52 -7.09 -25.28
N ASN A 92 5.04 -5.86 -25.41
CA ASN A 92 3.63 -5.59 -25.57
C ASN A 92 3.07 -6.33 -26.79
N SER A 93 1.92 -6.95 -26.61
CA SER A 93 1.11 -7.50 -27.71
C SER A 93 0.07 -6.48 -28.15
N CYS A 94 -0.23 -6.49 -29.43
CA CYS A 94 -1.33 -5.71 -29.97
C CYS A 94 -2.65 -6.34 -29.54
N SER A 95 -3.54 -5.59 -28.90
CA SER A 95 -4.86 -6.10 -28.50
C SER A 95 -5.78 -6.40 -29.69
N THR A 96 -5.46 -5.91 -30.89
CA THR A 96 -6.25 -6.13 -32.11
C THR A 96 -5.83 -7.39 -32.85
N CYS A 97 -4.51 -7.61 -33.05
CA CYS A 97 -4.02 -8.76 -33.82
C CYS A 97 -3.26 -9.81 -32.97
N GLY A 98 -3.09 -9.59 -31.66
CA GLY A 98 -2.41 -10.52 -30.76
C GLY A 98 -0.88 -10.58 -30.89
N PHE A 99 -0.32 -10.10 -32.00
CA PHE A 99 1.12 -10.16 -32.25
C PHE A 99 1.93 -9.22 -31.36
N LYS A 100 3.12 -9.69 -30.97
CA LYS A 100 4.09 -8.91 -30.19
C LYS A 100 4.89 -7.98 -31.10
N GLY A 101 5.27 -6.82 -30.59
CA GLY A 101 6.17 -5.89 -31.29
C GLY A 101 5.53 -4.58 -31.74
N HIS A 102 4.21 -4.47 -31.66
CA HIS A 102 3.50 -3.20 -31.78
C HIS A 102 2.30 -3.16 -30.84
N ASN A 103 1.82 -1.95 -30.55
CA ASN A 103 0.61 -1.75 -29.78
C ASN A 103 -0.58 -1.43 -30.71
N ARG A 104 -1.79 -1.42 -30.16
CA ARG A 104 -3.02 -1.06 -30.89
C ARG A 104 -2.93 0.30 -31.59
N ARG A 105 -2.25 1.27 -30.99
CA ARG A 105 -2.14 2.64 -31.52
C ARG A 105 -1.24 2.72 -32.76
N SER A 106 -0.25 1.82 -32.85
CA SER A 106 0.64 1.67 -34.00
C SER A 106 0.10 0.68 -35.03
N TYR A 107 -1.08 0.10 -34.79
CA TYR A 107 -1.74 -0.77 -35.76
C TYR A 107 -2.20 0.07 -36.96
N ARG A 108 -1.56 -0.17 -38.12
CA ARG A 108 -2.06 0.28 -39.41
C ARG A 108 -2.92 -0.86 -39.94
N ASN A 109 -4.14 -0.58 -40.40
CA ASN A 109 -5.17 -1.53 -40.85
C ASN A 109 -4.75 -2.37 -42.09
N GLY A 110 -3.55 -2.94 -42.10
CA GLY A 110 -3.07 -3.86 -43.13
C GLY A 110 -3.42 -5.31 -42.76
N PRO A 111 -3.61 -6.18 -43.75
CA PRO A 111 -3.86 -7.59 -43.50
C PRO A 111 -2.69 -8.20 -42.73
N CYS A 112 -2.99 -9.02 -41.72
CA CYS A 112 -1.99 -9.83 -41.04
C CYS A 112 -1.53 -10.91 -42.02
N ILE A 113 -0.42 -10.67 -42.70
CA ILE A 113 0.32 -11.73 -43.38
C ILE A 113 0.87 -12.67 -42.31
N VAL A 114 0.42 -13.92 -42.39
CA VAL A 114 0.76 -15.05 -41.51
C VAL A 114 2.21 -15.45 -41.72
#